data_AF-A0A1H3XNC0-F1
#
_entry.id   AF-A0A1H3XNC0-F1
#
_cell.length_a   1.000
_cell.length_b   1.000
_cell.length_c   1.000
_cell.angle_alpha   90.00
_cell.angle_beta   90.00
_cell.angle_gamma   90.00
#
_symmetry.space_group_name_H-M   'P 1'
#
loop_
_entity.id
_entity.type
_entity.pdbx_description
1 polymer ?
#
loop_
_entity_poly.entity_id
_entity_poly.type
_entity_poly.pdbx_seq_one_letter_code
_entity_poly.pdbx_strand_id
1 'polypeptide(L)'
;MNSEKPEWHNVHGITQEEMYGKHDDVMAKYGDIIDMPHHVSDKHKPMSIYNRAAQFAPFAALTGYDDAIRKAARQEEEKLYQ
;
A
#
# COMPACT_ATOMS: atom_id res chain seq x y z
N MET A 1 30.18 12.50 -9.84
CA MET A 1 29.62 11.15 -9.57
C MET A 1 28.12 11.30 -9.60
N ASN A 2 27.46 10.54 -10.48
CA ASN A 2 26.09 10.79 -10.93
C ASN A 2 25.10 10.65 -9.77
N SER A 3 24.46 11.76 -9.39
CA SER A 3 23.29 11.77 -8.52
C SER A 3 22.08 11.34 -9.33
N GLU A 4 21.87 10.03 -9.42
CA GLU A 4 20.65 9.47 -10.00
C GLU A 4 19.44 9.95 -9.19
N LYS A 5 18.43 10.46 -9.90
CA LYS A 5 17.19 10.95 -9.28
C LYS A 5 16.56 9.82 -8.46
N PRO A 6 16.00 10.10 -7.26
CA PRO A 6 15.29 9.08 -6.51
C PRO A 6 14.09 8.56 -7.32
N GLU A 7 13.98 7.24 -7.49
CA GLU A 7 12.91 6.54 -8.23
C GLU A 7 11.48 6.73 -7.64
N TRP A 8 11.37 7.45 -6.53
CA TRP A 8 10.10 7.70 -5.85
C TRP A 8 9.33 8.84 -6.52
N HIS A 9 8.18 8.51 -7.09
CA HIS A 9 7.38 9.39 -7.95
C HIS A 9 6.86 10.68 -7.26
N ASN A 10 6.99 10.81 -5.94
CA ASN A 10 6.38 11.88 -5.14
C ASN A 10 7.38 12.79 -4.39
N VAL A 11 8.70 12.59 -4.55
CA VAL A 11 9.72 13.40 -3.86
C VAL A 11 10.34 14.34 -4.88
N HIS A 12 10.16 15.66 -4.71
CA HIS A 12 10.75 16.68 -5.58
C HIS A 12 11.59 17.64 -4.73
N GLY A 13 12.79 17.97 -5.19
CA GLY A 13 13.64 18.98 -4.56
C GLY A 13 14.42 18.54 -3.31
N ILE A 14 14.46 17.23 -3.01
CA ILE A 14 15.27 16.65 -1.93
C ILE A 14 16.32 15.73 -2.56
N THR A 15 17.57 15.82 -2.11
CA THR A 15 18.64 14.91 -2.53
C THR A 15 18.49 13.55 -1.86
N GLN A 16 19.01 12.47 -2.48
CA GLN A 16 18.94 11.13 -1.89
C GLN A 16 19.57 11.08 -0.49
N GLU A 17 20.67 11.81 -0.29
CA GLU A 17 21.39 11.92 0.99
C GLU A 17 20.54 12.61 2.08
N GLU A 18 19.77 13.65 1.73
CA GLU A 18 18.86 14.33 2.66
C GLU A 18 17.63 13.48 3.00
N MET A 19 17.08 12.74 2.03
CA MET A 19 15.89 11.90 2.23
C MET A 19 16.17 10.75 3.19
N TYR A 20 17.31 10.09 3.02
CA TYR A 20 17.70 8.97 3.88
C TYR A 20 18.34 9.45 5.20
N GLY A 21 18.76 10.72 5.29
CA GLY A 21 19.42 11.29 6.46
C GLY A 21 20.73 10.56 6.80
N LYS A 22 21.36 10.91 7.92
CA LYS A 22 22.47 10.11 8.48
C LYS A 22 21.91 8.76 8.94
N HIS A 23 21.99 7.78 8.03
CA HIS A 23 21.57 6.40 8.27
C HIS A 23 22.24 5.77 9.49
N ASP A 24 23.43 6.26 9.87
CA ASP A 24 24.23 5.75 10.98
C ASP A 24 23.44 5.74 12.30
N ASP A 25 22.65 6.78 12.59
CA ASP A 25 21.88 6.86 13.84
C ASP A 25 20.70 5.87 13.85
N VAL A 26 20.08 5.64 12.69
CA VAL A 26 18.97 4.69 12.53
C VAL A 26 19.48 3.26 12.64
N MET A 27 20.61 2.96 12.00
CA MET A 27 21.24 1.64 12.04
C MET A 27 21.87 1.35 13.40
N ALA A 28 22.46 2.33 14.08
CA ALA A 28 22.96 2.17 15.44
C ALA A 28 21.83 1.89 16.45
N LYS A 29 20.63 2.44 16.21
CA LYS A 29 19.49 2.32 17.14
C LYS A 29 18.59 1.11 16.88
N TYR A 30 18.42 0.71 15.62
CA TYR A 30 17.46 -0.33 15.23
C TYR A 30 18.04 -1.38 14.27
N GLY A 31 19.35 -1.33 13.97
CA GLY A 31 19.97 -2.26 13.03
C GLY A 31 19.99 -3.71 13.52
N ASP A 32 19.85 -3.93 14.82
CA ASP A 32 19.73 -5.25 15.43
C ASP A 32 18.37 -5.94 15.18
N ILE A 33 17.33 -5.17 14.85
CA ILE A 33 15.97 -5.70 14.61
C ILE A 33 15.53 -5.68 13.14
N ILE A 34 16.28 -5.04 12.24
CA ILE A 34 15.83 -4.77 10.87
C ILE A 34 15.72 -6.04 10.00
N ASP A 35 16.61 -7.01 10.23
CA ASP A 35 16.66 -8.29 9.49
C ASP A 35 16.06 -9.45 10.29
N MET A 36 15.39 -9.17 11.42
CA MET A 36 14.75 -10.21 12.21
C MET A 36 13.55 -10.80 11.46
N PRO A 37 13.34 -12.13 11.54
CA PRO A 37 12.15 -12.75 10.98
C PRO A 37 10.88 -12.08 11.52
N HIS A 38 9.92 -11.85 10.62
CA HIS A 38 8.62 -11.34 11.04
C HIS A 38 7.95 -12.36 11.97
N HIS A 39 7.58 -11.93 13.17
CA HIS A 39 6.89 -12.79 14.12
C HIS A 39 5.55 -13.26 13.55
N VAL A 40 5.34 -14.58 13.54
CA VAL A 40 4.06 -15.21 13.22
C VAL A 40 3.58 -15.92 14.47
N SER A 41 2.32 -15.69 14.87
CA SER A 41 1.76 -16.35 16.04
C SER A 41 1.55 -17.84 15.78
N ASP A 42 2.11 -18.68 16.64
CA ASP A 42 1.89 -20.13 16.61
C ASP A 42 0.47 -20.52 17.02
N LYS A 43 -0.17 -19.68 17.83
CA LYS A 43 -1.50 -19.95 18.43
C LYS A 43 -2.64 -19.38 17.60
N HIS A 44 -2.46 -18.20 17.02
CA HIS A 44 -3.51 -17.47 16.33
C HIS A 44 -3.21 -17.33 14.85
N LYS A 45 -3.99 -18.04 14.02
CA LYS A 45 -3.86 -17.96 12.56
C LYS A 45 -4.05 -16.51 12.09
N PRO A 46 -3.19 -16.01 11.17
CA PRO A 46 -3.38 -14.71 10.55
C PRO A 46 -4.74 -14.60 9.84
N MET A 47 -5.32 -13.40 9.87
CA MET A 47 -6.56 -13.10 9.16
C MET A 47 -6.33 -13.21 7.64
N SER A 48 -7.28 -13.81 6.91
CA SER A 48 -7.20 -13.91 5.44
C SER A 48 -7.21 -12.52 4.80
N ILE A 49 -6.60 -12.39 3.61
CA ILE A 49 -6.58 -11.13 2.85
C ILE A 49 -7.99 -10.63 2.55
N TYR A 50 -8.93 -11.53 2.22
CA TYR A 50 -10.33 -11.18 2.00
C TYR A 50 -10.98 -10.55 3.24
N ASN A 51 -10.78 -11.15 4.41
CA ASN A 51 -11.31 -10.62 5.66
C ASN A 51 -10.63 -9.29 6.05
N ARG A 52 -9.35 -9.11 5.73
CA ARG A 52 -8.66 -7.81 5.87
C ARG A 52 -9.29 -6.75 4.97
N ALA A 53 -9.59 -7.07 3.72
CA ALA A 53 -10.22 -6.14 2.77
C ALA A 53 -11.62 -5.70 3.22
N ALA A 54 -12.40 -6.61 3.80
CA ALA A 54 -13.73 -6.30 4.33
C ALA A 54 -13.73 -5.22 5.42
N GLN A 55 -12.64 -5.05 6.19
CA GLN A 55 -12.51 -3.96 7.16
C GLN A 55 -12.55 -2.57 6.50
N PHE A 56 -12.09 -2.50 5.25
CA PHE A 56 -12.05 -1.29 4.43
C PHE A 56 -13.20 -1.25 3.42
N ALA A 57 -14.32 -1.91 3.71
CA ALA A 57 -15.51 -1.90 2.87
C ALA A 57 -16.61 -1.00 3.47
N PRO A 58 -16.42 0.34 3.52
CA PRO A 58 -17.35 1.26 4.19
C PRO A 58 -18.76 1.26 3.57
N PHE A 59 -18.88 0.85 2.30
CA PHE A 59 -20.15 0.80 1.58
C PHE A 59 -20.75 -0.61 1.51
N ALA A 60 -20.11 -1.63 2.10
CA ALA A 60 -20.65 -2.99 2.09
C ALA A 60 -21.99 -3.12 2.84
N ALA A 61 -22.26 -2.22 3.78
CA ALA A 61 -23.54 -2.14 4.47
C ALA A 61 -24.65 -1.51 3.63
N LEU A 62 -24.31 -0.80 2.54
CA LEU A 62 -25.30 -0.16 1.68
C LEU A 62 -25.85 -1.20 0.69
N THR A 63 -27.08 -1.65 0.96
CA THR A 63 -27.84 -2.46 0.01
C THR A 63 -27.94 -1.73 -1.34
N GLY A 64 -27.51 -2.37 -2.42
CA GLY A 64 -27.61 -1.83 -3.78
C GLY A 64 -26.35 -1.12 -4.33
N TYR A 65 -25.27 -0.99 -3.54
CA TYR A 65 -24.01 -0.44 -4.06
C TYR A 65 -23.41 -1.31 -5.19
N ASP A 66 -23.49 -2.64 -5.05
CA ASP A 66 -23.06 -3.58 -6.09
C ASP A 66 -23.86 -3.43 -7.39
N ASP A 67 -25.16 -3.11 -7.29
CA ASP A 67 -26.00 -2.87 -8.46
C ASP A 67 -25.61 -1.56 -9.15
N ALA A 68 -25.24 -0.53 -8.39
CA ALA A 68 -24.74 0.73 -8.94
C ALA A 68 -23.40 0.55 -9.67
N ILE A 69 -22.46 -0.22 -9.10
CA ILE A 69 -21.20 -0.58 -9.77
C ILE A 69 -21.48 -1.32 -11.09
N ARG A 70 -22.36 -2.33 -11.06
CA ARG A 70 -22.71 -3.11 -12.27
C ARG A 70 -23.37 -2.25 -13.35
N LYS A 71 -24.23 -1.29 -12.97
CA LYS A 71 -24.84 -0.34 -13.91
C LYS A 71 -23.79 0.58 -14.53
N ALA A 72 -22.88 1.12 -13.73
CA ALA A 72 -21.80 1.99 -14.21
C ALA A 72 -20.88 1.25 -15.19
N ALA A 73 -20.50 0.01 -14.87
CA ALA A 73 -19.67 -0.82 -15.74
C ALA A 73 -20.34 -1.05 -17.12
N ARG A 74 -21.63 -1.37 -17.14
CA ARG A 74 -22.38 -1.55 -18.39
C ARG A 74 -22.44 -0.27 -19.24
N GLN A 75 -22.69 0.88 -18.61
CA GLN A 75 -22.72 2.15 -19.34
C GLN A 75 -21.37 2.49 -19.97
N GLU A 76 -20.26 2.15 -19.32
CA GLU A 76 -18.93 2.31 -19.91
C GLU A 76 -18.66 1.32 -21.04
N GLU A 77 -19.06 0.05 -20.91
CA GLU A 77 -18.98 -0.93 -22.01
C GLU A 77 -19.78 -0.46 -23.23
N GLU A 78 -21.02 0.00 -23.03
CA GLU A 78 -21.87 0.53 -24.12
C GLU A 78 -21.24 1.73 -24.84
N LYS A 79 -20.51 2.59 -24.12
CA LYS A 79 -19.75 3.69 -24.74
C LYS A 79 -18.52 3.23 -25.50
N LEU A 80 -17.90 2.12 -25.10
CA LEU A 80 -16.69 1.59 -25.74
C LEU A 80 -16.98 0.93 -27.10
N TYR A 81 -18.21 0.45 -27.27
CA TYR A 81 -18.69 -0.23 -28.48
C TYR A 81 -19.59 0.65 -29.37
N GLN A 82 -19.70 1.96 -29.08
CA GLN A 82 -20.33 2.98 -29.92
C GLN A 82 -19.26 3.77 -30.68
#